data_AF-A0A090MQL8-F1
#
_entry.id   AF-A0A090MQL8-F1
#
_cell.length_a   1.000
_cell.length_b   1.000
_cell.length_c   1.000
_cell.angle_alpha   90.00
_cell.angle_beta   90.00
_cell.angle_gamma   90.00
#
_symmetry.space_group_name_H-M   'P 1'
#
loop_
_entity.id
_entity.type
_entity.pdbx_description
1 polymer ?
#
loop_
_entity_poly.entity_id
_entity_poly.type
_entity_poly.pdbx_seq_one_letter_code
_entity_poly.pdbx_strand_id
1 'polypeptide(L)' 'MRWGPRGCGGTRPSPEHIKRNGWHDQNILVVSVDDQRLSWPERELIRQLGEKLYGIRKPSEDRNG' A
#
# COMPACT_ATOMS: atom_id res chain seq x y z
N MET A 1 -2.49 -33.94 18.56
CA MET A 1 -2.40 -32.69 19.35
C MET A 1 -2.21 -31.52 18.38
N ARG A 2 -3.11 -30.55 18.35
CA ARG A 2 -3.01 -29.34 17.50
C ARG A 2 -2.62 -28.17 18.39
N TRP A 3 -1.36 -27.75 18.32
CA TRP A 3 -0.87 -26.52 18.96
C TRP A 3 -0.75 -25.45 17.88
N GLY A 4 -1.56 -24.40 17.99
CA GLY A 4 -1.29 -23.10 17.38
C GLY A 4 -1.14 -22.09 18.53
N PRO A 5 -0.13 -21.21 18.53
CA PRO A 5 0.05 -20.26 19.61
C PRO A 5 -1.17 -19.33 19.71
N ARG A 6 -1.78 -19.26 20.90
CA ARG A 6 -2.81 -18.27 21.23
C ARG A 6 -2.10 -16.95 21.49
N GLY A 7 -2.25 -15.99 20.58
CA GLY A 7 -1.64 -14.66 20.72
C GLY A 7 -1.66 -13.79 19.46
N CYS A 8 -1.87 -14.35 18.27
CA CYS A 8 -1.98 -13.57 17.04
C CYS A 8 -3.41 -13.03 16.84
N GLY A 9 -3.91 -12.26 17.81
CA GLY A 9 -5.30 -11.79 17.83
C GLY A 9 -5.46 -10.36 18.34
N GLY A 10 -4.41 -9.53 18.26
CA GLY A 10 -4.62 -8.09 18.38
C GLY A 10 -5.54 -7.64 17.25
N THR A 11 -6.52 -6.78 17.54
CA THR A 11 -7.37 -6.14 16.52
C THR A 11 -6.45 -5.51 15.50
N ARG A 12 -6.36 -6.11 14.30
CA ARG A 12 -5.53 -5.56 13.24
C ARG A 12 -6.03 -4.13 12.99
N PRO A 13 -5.18 -3.10 13.11
CA PRO A 13 -5.62 -1.76 12.79
C PRO A 13 -6.10 -1.76 11.34
N SER A 14 -7.25 -1.14 11.10
CA SER A 14 -7.81 -1.04 9.75
C SER A 14 -6.76 -0.41 8.83
N PRO A 15 -6.72 -0.78 7.54
CA PRO A 15 -5.73 -0.26 6.60
C PRO A 15 -5.72 1.27 6.52
N GLU A 16 -6.86 1.93 6.69
CA GLU A 16 -6.94 3.39 6.79
C GLU A 16 -6.25 3.96 8.04
N HIS A 17 -6.34 3.25 9.17
CA HIS A 17 -5.67 3.64 10.41
C HIS A 17 -4.14 3.51 10.25
N ILE A 18 -3.67 2.44 9.59
CA ILE A 18 -2.25 2.26 9.27
C ILE A 18 -1.74 3.38 8.37
N LYS A 19 -2.48 3.74 7.32
CA LYS A 19 -2.11 4.84 6.41
C LYS A 19 -2.02 6.18 7.13
N ARG A 20 -2.98 6.48 8.01
CA ARG A 20 -3.01 7.73 8.77
C ARG A 20 -1.84 7.85 9.74
N ASN A 21 -1.57 6.81 10.54
CA ASN A 21 -0.48 6.83 11.51
C ASN A 21 0.88 6.77 10.80
N GLY A 22 1.00 6.01 9.71
CA GLY A 22 2.19 6.03 8.87
C GLY A 22 2.53 7.44 8.40
N TRP A 23 1.54 8.22 7.97
CA TRP A 23 1.74 9.61 7.57
C TRP A 23 2.13 10.50 8.74
N HIS A 24 1.37 10.44 9.84
CA HIS A 24 1.52 11.38 10.95
C HIS A 24 2.78 11.12 11.78
N ASP A 25 3.10 9.86 12.08
CA ASP A 25 4.17 9.48 13.00
C ASP A 25 5.49 9.18 12.28
N GLN A 26 5.45 8.74 11.02
CA GLN A 26 6.64 8.27 10.30
C GLN A 26 6.88 9.00 8.97
N ASN A 27 5.99 9.92 8.57
CA ASN A 27 6.02 10.58 7.26
C ASN A 27 5.99 9.58 6.08
N ILE A 28 5.33 8.42 6.28
CA ILE A 28 5.16 7.37 5.28
C ILE A 28 3.76 7.48 4.68
N LEU A 29 3.68 7.72 3.36
CA LEU A 29 2.42 7.77 2.62
C LEU A 29 2.23 6.48 1.80
N VAL A 30 1.13 5.77 2.03
CA VAL A 30 0.70 4.63 1.20
C VAL A 30 -0.59 5.00 0.46
N VAL A 31 -0.45 5.32 -0.82
CA VAL A 31 -1.54 5.77 -1.69
C VAL A 31 -1.61 4.88 -2.94
N SER A 32 -2.83 4.66 -3.45
CA SER A 32 -3.01 3.99 -4.74
C SER A 32 -2.69 4.96 -5.87
N VAL A 33 -2.02 4.49 -6.92
CA VAL A 33 -1.77 5.33 -8.11
C VAL A 33 -3.05 5.76 -8.82
N ASP A 34 -4.14 5.02 -8.62
CA ASP A 34 -5.47 5.32 -9.16
C ASP A 34 -6.44 5.87 -8.10
N ASP A 35 -5.92 6.46 -7.02
CA ASP A 35 -6.78 7.07 -6.02
C ASP A 35 -7.59 8.23 -6.64
N GLN A 36 -8.92 8.14 -6.57
CA GLN A 36 -9.83 9.10 -7.19
C GLN A 36 -9.72 10.50 -6.59
N ARG A 37 -9.17 10.64 -5.39
CA ARG A 37 -8.93 11.93 -4.74
C ARG A 37 -7.75 12.69 -5.34
N LEU A 38 -6.91 12.00 -6.11
CA LEU A 38 -5.75 12.58 -6.79
C LEU A 38 -6.14 13.04 -8.20
N SER A 39 -5.70 14.25 -8.54
CA SER A 39 -5.71 14.79 -9.89
C SER A 39 -4.77 14.00 -10.79
N TRP A 40 -4.99 14.07 -12.10
CA TRP A 40 -4.11 13.39 -13.07
C TRP A 40 -2.61 13.72 -12.88
N PRO A 41 -2.19 14.99 -12.67
CA PRO A 41 -0.77 15.30 -12.43
C PRO A 41 -0.21 14.67 -11.16
N GLU A 42 -1.02 14.55 -10.10
CA GLU A 42 -0.61 13.97 -8.83
C GLU A 42 -0.41 12.46 -8.95
N ARG A 43 -1.32 11.78 -9.67
CA ARG A 43 -1.18 10.35 -9.99
C ARG A 43 0.09 10.08 -10.79
N GLU A 44 0.37 10.93 -11.77
CA GLU A 44 1.54 10.82 -12.62
C GLU A 44 2.84 11.05 -11.82
N LEU A 45 2.86 12.04 -10.92
CA LEU A 45 3.98 12.26 -9.99
C LEU A 45 4.25 11.03 -9.13
N ILE A 46 3.21 10.45 -8.52
CA ILE A 46 3.34 9.24 -7.70
C ILE A 46 3.84 8.06 -8.53
N ARG A 47 3.33 7.90 -9.76
CA ARG A 47 3.79 6.86 -10.69
C ARG A 47 5.29 7.01 -10.97
N GLN A 48 5.74 8.21 -11.36
CA GLN A 48 7.14 8.48 -11.64
C GLN A 48 8.05 8.27 -10.41
N LEU A 49 7.61 8.70 -9.22
CA LEU A 49 8.33 8.45 -7.97
C LEU A 49 8.41 6.96 -7.66
N GLY A 50 7.31 6.24 -7.80
CA GLY A 50 7.26 4.80 -7.62
C GLY A 50 8.20 4.06 -8.58
N GLU A 51 8.19 4.43 -9.87
CA GLU A 51 9.07 3.85 -10.88
C GLU A 51 10.54 4.17 -10.63
N LYS A 52 10.85 5.38 -10.16
CA LYS A 52 12.21 5.77 -9.80
C LYS A 52 12.73 5.00 -8.59
N LEU A 53 11.89 4.79 -7.57
CA LEU A 53 12.28 4.16 -6.31
C LEU A 53 12.27 2.63 -6.37
N TYR A 54 11.34 2.03 -7.11
CA TYR A 54 11.08 0.58 -7.10
C TYR A 54 11.16 -0.05 -8.50
N GLY A 55 11.46 0.73 -9.54
CA GLY A 55 11.50 0.28 -10.92
C GLY A 55 10.13 0.30 -11.60
N ILE A 56 10.14 0.14 -12.93
CA ILE A 56 8.91 0.08 -13.73
C ILE A 56 8.09 -1.12 -13.27
N ARG A 57 6.85 -0.85 -12.86
CA ARG A 57 5.90 -1.90 -12.51
C ARG A 57 5.64 -2.72 -13.77
N LYS A 58 6.15 -3.95 -13.83
CA LYS A 58 5.78 -4.86 -14.92
C LYS A 58 4.25 -4.97 -14.89
N PRO A 59 3.54 -4.80 -16.03
CA PRO A 59 2.13 -5.16 -16.07
C PRO A 59 2.06 -6.59 -15.54
N SER A 60 1.22 -6.83 -14.53
CA SER A 60 1.09 -8.17 -14.00
C SER A 60 0.68 -9.04 -15.17
N GLU A 61 1.54 -9.99 -15.51
CA GLU A 61 1.23 -11.04 -16.46
C GLU A 61 0.26 -11.97 -15.71
N ASP A 62 -0.96 -11.48 -15.46
CA ASP A 62 -2.14 -12.28 -15.12
C ASP A 62 -2.50 -13.07 -16.39
N ARG A 63 -1.64 -14.03 -16.69
CA ARG A 63 -2.00 -15.23 -17.42
C ARG A 63 -3.00 -15.97 -16.55
N ASN A 64 -4.25 -16.00 -17.01
CA ASN A 64 -5.23 -17.06 -16.84
C ASN A 64 -4.84 -18.19 -15.86
N GLY A 65 -5.65 -18.32 -14.82
CA GLY A 65 -5.91 -19.58 -14.12
C GLY A 65 -7.37 -19.62 -13.72
#